data_AF-A0A3M1ZLI7-F1
#
_entry.id   AF-A0A3M1ZLI7-F1
#
_cell.length_a   1.000
_cell.length_b   1.000
_cell.length_c   1.000
_cell.angle_alpha   90.00
_cell.angle_beta   90.00
_cell.angle_gamma   90.00
#
_symmetry.space_group_name_H-M   'P 1'
#
loop_
_entity.id
_entity.type
_entity.pdbx_description
1 polymer ?
#
loop_
_entity_poly.entity_id
_entity_poly.type
_entity_poly.pdbx_seq_one_letter_code
_entity_poly.pdbx_strand_id
1 'polypeptide(L)'
;MTRHELLERIQHLGRIPTLERAELVLHAVLDGLKADMTPEEVQQVAAMLPAELRGDWASEMGHPAGILEKEEMIFEPAVTR
;
A
#
# COMPACT_ATOMS: atom_id res chain seq x y z
N MET A 1 -8.03 4.10 -13.26
CA MET A 1 -7.08 4.43 -12.18
C MET A 1 -5.73 3.87 -12.55
N THR A 2 -4.77 4.75 -12.78
CA THR A 2 -3.34 4.44 -12.96
C THR A 2 -2.64 4.31 -11.61
N ARG A 3 -1.41 3.78 -11.61
CA ARG A 3 -0.56 3.74 -10.40
C ARG A 3 -0.32 5.14 -9.84
N HIS A 4 -0.07 6.12 -10.70
CA HIS A 4 0.21 7.50 -10.28
C HIS A 4 -1.00 8.14 -9.57
N GLU A 5 -2.19 8.04 -10.16
CA GLU A 5 -3.43 8.57 -9.55
C GLU A 5 -3.73 7.92 -8.19
N LEU A 6 -3.41 6.63 -8.03
CA LEU A 6 -3.55 5.94 -6.73
C LEU A 6 -2.57 6.51 -5.70
N LEU A 7 -1.30 6.70 -6.07
CA LEU A 7 -0.28 7.24 -5.17
C LEU A 7 -0.59 8.68 -4.76
N GLU A 8 -1.05 9.54 -5.68
CA GLU A 8 -1.50 10.89 -5.36
C GLU A 8 -2.68 10.88 -4.39
N ARG A 9 -3.62 9.94 -4.58
CA ARG A 9 -4.78 9.80 -3.69
C ARG A 9 -4.36 9.30 -2.30
N ILE A 10 -3.44 8.36 -2.20
CA ILE A 10 -2.88 7.88 -0.92
C ILE A 10 -2.11 9.00 -0.22
N GLN A 11 -1.32 9.77 -0.98
CA GLN A 11 -0.59 10.91 -0.47
C GLN A 11 -1.55 11.95 0.13
N HIS A 12 -2.59 12.31 -0.61
CA HIS A 12 -3.56 13.31 -0.17
C HIS A 12 -4.39 12.84 1.03
N LEU A 13 -4.91 11.60 1.00
CA LEU A 13 -5.74 11.06 2.07
C LEU A 13 -4.94 10.72 3.33
N GLY A 14 -3.74 10.18 3.16
CA GLY A 14 -2.85 9.80 4.26
C GLY A 14 -1.99 10.96 4.79
N ARG A 15 -2.11 12.17 4.21
CA ARG A 15 -1.23 13.33 4.48
C ARG A 15 0.25 12.98 4.43
N ILE A 16 0.62 12.16 3.45
CA ILE A 16 2.00 11.68 3.31
C ILE A 16 2.81 12.76 2.57
N PRO A 17 4.01 13.12 3.05
CA PRO A 17 4.76 14.24 2.49
C PRO A 17 5.25 14.00 1.05
N THR A 18 5.51 12.76 0.63
CA THR A 18 6.09 12.44 -0.68
C THR A 18 5.40 11.26 -1.35
N LEU A 19 5.45 11.20 -2.68
CA LEU A 19 4.96 10.06 -3.46
C LEU A 19 5.74 8.78 -3.16
N GLU A 20 7.05 8.87 -2.93
CA GLU A 20 7.89 7.73 -2.52
C GLU A 20 7.42 7.12 -1.19
N ARG A 21 7.05 7.96 -0.22
CA ARG A 21 6.51 7.48 1.06
C ARG A 21 5.08 6.94 0.90
N ALA A 22 4.29 7.49 -0.03
CA ALA A 22 2.97 6.95 -0.34
C ALA A 22 3.06 5.57 -1.00
N GLU A 23 4.08 5.35 -1.81
CA GLU A 23 4.41 4.06 -2.40
C GLU A 23 4.81 3.02 -1.35
N LEU A 24 5.69 3.39 -0.42
CA LEU A 24 6.06 2.52 0.71
C LEU A 24 4.84 2.13 1.56
N VAL A 25 3.97 3.08 1.86
CA VAL A 25 2.73 2.81 2.62
C VAL A 25 1.79 1.90 1.83
N LEU A 26 1.63 2.13 0.52
CA LEU A 26 0.84 1.25 -0.34
C LEU A 26 1.37 -0.18 -0.28
N HIS A 27 2.68 -0.39 -0.43
CA HIS A 27 3.29 -1.71 -0.34
C HIS A 27 3.09 -2.34 1.05
N ALA A 28 3.34 -1.60 2.13
CA ALA A 28 3.17 -2.12 3.49
C ALA A 28 1.73 -2.53 3.80
N VAL A 29 0.74 -1.77 3.34
CA VAL A 29 -0.68 -2.11 3.48
C VAL A 29 -1.01 -3.35 2.66
N LEU A 30 -0.53 -3.45 1.43
CA LEU A 30 -0.76 -4.60 0.56
C LEU A 30 -0.11 -5.89 1.10
N ASP A 31 1.10 -5.80 1.67
CA ASP A 31 1.76 -6.94 2.32
C ASP A 31 1.04 -7.35 3.61
N GLY A 32 0.61 -6.37 4.43
CA GLY A 32 -0.19 -6.63 5.61
C GLY A 32 -1.53 -7.30 5.29
N LEU A 33 -2.21 -6.86 4.23
CA LEU A 33 -3.44 -7.49 3.76
C LEU A 33 -3.19 -8.92 3.26
N LYS A 34 -2.08 -9.14 2.53
CA LYS A 34 -1.74 -10.46 1.99
C LYS A 34 -1.47 -11.50 3.09
N ALA A 35 -0.93 -11.08 4.24
CA ALA A 35 -0.60 -11.97 5.36
C ALA A 35 -1.83 -12.65 6.00
N ASP A 36 -2.99 -11.99 5.96
CA ASP A 36 -4.24 -12.48 6.56
C ASP A 36 -5.26 -13.01 5.53
N MET A 37 -4.91 -13.00 4.24
CA MET A 37 -5.80 -13.40 3.15
C MET A 37 -5.48 -14.79 2.61
N THR A 38 -6.53 -15.51 2.20
CA THR A 38 -6.39 -16.73 1.40
C THR A 38 -5.90 -16.42 -0.01
N PRO A 39 -5.28 -17.38 -0.72
CA PRO A 39 -4.84 -17.18 -2.10
C PRO A 39 -5.95 -16.75 -3.07
N GLU A 40 -7.20 -17.14 -2.81
CA GLU A 40 -8.37 -16.75 -3.60
C GLU A 40 -8.75 -15.29 -3.35
N GLU A 41 -8.69 -14.84 -2.10
CA GLU A 41 -8.94 -13.44 -1.71
C GLU A 41 -7.86 -12.50 -2.26
N VAL A 42 -6.59 -12.92 -2.22
CA VAL A 42 -5.48 -12.17 -2.84
C VAL A 42 -5.76 -11.95 -4.32
N GLN A 43 -6.22 -12.97 -5.06
CA GLN A 43 -6.56 -12.82 -6.47
C GLN A 43 -7.74 -11.86 -6.71
N GLN A 44 -8.77 -11.90 -5.84
CA GLN A 44 -9.91 -10.99 -5.93
C GLN A 44 -9.49 -9.53 -5.71
N VAL A 45 -8.66 -9.27 -4.70
CA VAL A 45 -8.14 -7.93 -4.43
C VAL A 45 -7.19 -7.49 -5.56
N ALA A 46 -6.42 -8.41 -6.15
CA ALA A 46 -5.47 -8.10 -7.22
C ALA A 46 -6.20 -7.68 -8.50
N ALA A 47 -7.40 -8.23 -8.72
CA ALA A 47 -8.27 -7.80 -9.82
C ALA A 47 -8.75 -6.35 -9.67
N MET A 48 -8.86 -5.84 -8.44
CA MET A 48 -9.25 -4.46 -8.13
C MET A 48 -8.08 -3.46 -8.22
N LEU A 49 -6.84 -3.95 -8.26
CA LEU A 49 -5.66 -3.10 -8.39
C LEU A 49 -5.45 -2.65 -9.84
N PRO A 50 -4.83 -1.45 -10.03
CA PRO A 50 -4.28 -1.05 -11.32
C PRO A 50 -3.39 -2.14 -11.91
N ALA A 51 -3.44 -2.31 -13.24
CA ALA A 51 -2.69 -3.37 -13.94
C ALA A 51 -1.19 -3.35 -13.62
N GLU A 52 -0.63 -2.17 -13.41
CA GLU A 52 0.78 -1.92 -13.06
C GLU A 52 1.17 -2.48 -11.68
N LEU A 53 0.22 -2.63 -10.75
CA LEU A 53 0.45 -3.12 -9.39
C LEU A 53 0.05 -4.59 -9.21
N ARG A 54 -0.77 -5.10 -10.13
CA ARG A 54 -1.28 -6.47 -10.08
C ARG A 54 -0.18 -7.51 -10.24
N GLY A 55 0.78 -7.26 -11.14
CA GLY A 55 1.88 -8.18 -11.41
C GLY A 55 2.80 -8.36 -10.21
N ASP A 56 3.18 -7.24 -9.58
CA ASP A 56 4.07 -7.22 -8.42
C ASP A 56 3.44 -7.83 -7.16
N TRP A 57 2.14 -7.62 -6.95
CA TRP A 57 1.48 -8.10 -5.73
C TRP A 57 1.05 -9.57 -5.80
N ALA A 58 0.64 -10.05 -6.98
CA ALA A 58 0.26 -11.45 -7.19
C ALA A 58 1.46 -12.41 -7.22
N SER A 59 2.68 -11.90 -7.40
CA SER A 59 3.90 -12.71 -7.34
C SER A 59 4.17 -13.20 -5.91
N GLU A 60 4.57 -14.47 -5.74
CA GLU A 60 4.92 -15.06 -4.44
C GLU A 60 6.24 -14.52 -3.87
N MET A 61 7.03 -13.83 -4.69
CA MET A 61 8.21 -13.08 -4.25
C MET A 61 7.75 -11.78 -3.60
N GLY A 62 7.44 -11.86 -2.30
CA GLY A 62 7.15 -10.70 -1.46
C GLY A 62 8.19 -9.60 -1.66
N HIS A 63 7.70 -8.37 -1.84
CA HIS A 63 8.57 -7.21 -1.99
C HIS A 63 9.32 -6.94 -0.68
N PRO A 64 10.55 -6.42 -0.72
CA PRO A 64 11.32 -6.07 0.47
C PRO A 64 10.77 -4.79 1.13
N ALA A 65 9.48 -4.73 1.46
CA ALA A 65 8.91 -3.69 2.33
C ALA A 65 9.21 -3.94 3.82
N GLY A 66 10.06 -4.92 4.12
CA GLY A 66 10.39 -5.39 5.46
C GLY A 66 11.49 -4.62 6.18
N ILE A 67 11.62 -3.29 6.05
CA ILE A 67 12.35 -2.44 7.02
C ILE A 67 11.69 -1.06 7.09
N LEU A 68 10.42 -1.01 7.50
CA LEU A 68 9.88 0.21 8.11
C LEU A 68 10.18 0.10 9.60
N GLU A 69 11.28 0.72 10.04
CA GLU A 69 11.58 0.84 11.46
C GLU A 69 10.34 1.49 12.14
N LYS A 70 9.77 0.77 13.10
CA LYS A 70 8.46 1.05 13.72
C LYS A 70 8.32 2.44 14.37
N GLU A 71 9.38 3.25 14.38
CA GLU A 71 9.46 4.55 15.05
C GLU A 71 8.93 5.74 14.24
N GLU A 72 8.72 5.61 12.92
CA GLU A 72 8.23 6.70 12.05
C GLU A 72 6.76 6.55 11.62
N MET A 73 6.00 5.62 12.23
CA MET A 73 4.54 5.49 12.08
C MET A 73 3.79 6.18 13.22
N ILE A 74 4.12 7.45 13.51
CA ILE A 74 3.16 8.31 14.20
C ILE A 74 2.17 8.78 13.13
N PHE A 75 1.09 8.01 12.95
CA PHE A 75 -0.13 8.58 12.38
C PHE A 75 -0.64 9.61 13.38
N GLU A 76 -0.27 10.88 13.20
CA GLU A 76 -0.90 11.96 13.95
C GLU A 76 -2.41 11.84 13.74
N PRO A 77 -3.22 11.67 14.81
CA PRO A 77 -4.66 11.68 14.65
C PRO A 77 -5.01 13.06 14.11
N ALA A 78 -5.62 13.09 12.92
CA ALA A 78 -6.18 14.30 12.36
C ALA A 78 -7.27 14.80 13.32
N VAL A 79 -6.87 15.63 14.29
CA VAL A 79 -7.77 16.46 15.08
C VAL A 79 -8.42 17.43 14.12
N THR A 80 -9.74 17.37 13.99
CA THR A 80 -10.55 18.52 13.59
C THR A 80 -11.92 18.41 14.26
N ARG A 81 -11.96 19.12 15.40
CA ARG A 81 -13.05 19.92 16.00
C ARG A 81 -14.46 19.36 16.12
#